data_AF-A0A254TH36-F1
#
_entry.id   AF-A0A254TH36-F1
#
_cell.length_a   1.000
_cell.length_b   1.000
_cell.length_c   1.000
_cell.angle_alpha   90.00
_cell.angle_beta   90.00
_cell.angle_gamma   90.00
#
_symmetry.space_group_name_H-M   'P 1'
#
loop_
_entity.id
_entity.type
_entity.pdbx_description
1 polymer ?
#
loop_
_entity_poly.entity_id
_entity_poly.type
_entity_poly.pdbx_seq_one_letter_code
_entity_poly.pdbx_strand_id
1 'polypeptide(L)'
;MSDWTAGYVADIGYTFGYYTELNPLRLRLPLLSSGYAFPNVESACELGFGQGVSVNMHAAASSIAHYGTDFNPAQANFAQELARQSGARLHLHDEAFAEFCNRSDLPDFDYIGLHGIWSWISDENRSVIVDFIRRKLKVGGVLYISYNTQPGWAAMLPMRGLLTEHAQVMAAPGQGIVSRIDSALDFAERLLATDPIFGRVNPVVGERIKRMKDQNRSYLAHEYFNRDWHPMTFSRMAEWLAGAKLNFACSAHYVDHVDAVNLSTEQQAFLKEIPDAMFREAVRDFMCNTQFRRDYWIKGGRRLNPVERVEALRQQQVILVNSPENVELKVSGYIGDATLNEGIYCPLLEAMSDHKPKTLNQLEQMTKAKGLSLPQILQAVMILVGKNDLAPVQDELGISKAKKQCDKLNAHLLQASRGSHDVGYLAAPLTGAAVPVNRFQQMFLLAKNNGRKSPEECVKFAWEYLENLNQRLTKEGKALETPEENIAELQRQAVEFFEKRLPILKALMVT
;
A
#
# COMPACT_ATOMS: atom_id res chain seq x y z
N MET A 1 13.37 -34.04 2.84
CA MET A 1 13.33 -32.76 3.57
C MET A 1 12.01 -32.11 3.21
N SER A 2 11.11 -31.91 4.17
CA SER A 2 9.88 -31.15 3.95
C SER A 2 10.27 -29.73 3.53
N ASP A 3 9.82 -29.30 2.35
CA ASP A 3 9.98 -27.92 1.90
C ASP A 3 9.12 -27.01 2.79
N TRP A 4 9.72 -26.48 3.85
CA TRP A 4 9.05 -25.60 4.82
C TRP A 4 8.59 -24.27 4.20
N THR A 5 9.14 -23.92 3.03
CA THR A 5 8.77 -22.70 2.30
C THR A 5 7.51 -22.86 1.46
N ALA A 6 7.00 -24.10 1.36
CA ALA A 6 5.85 -24.46 0.52
C ALA A 6 5.95 -23.94 -0.93
N GLY A 7 7.16 -23.79 -1.48
CA GLY A 7 7.42 -23.29 -2.84
C GLY A 7 7.59 -21.78 -2.98
N TYR A 8 7.62 -21.01 -1.88
CA TYR A 8 7.95 -19.58 -1.87
C TYR A 8 9.46 -19.36 -1.76
N VAL A 9 9.99 -18.32 -2.39
CA VAL A 9 11.43 -17.98 -2.31
C VAL A 9 11.76 -17.40 -0.93
N ALA A 10 12.26 -18.20 0.01
CA ALA A 10 12.59 -17.72 1.36
C ALA A 10 14.06 -17.25 1.55
N ASP A 11 14.96 -17.57 0.60
CA ASP A 11 16.41 -17.31 0.72
C ASP A 11 16.79 -15.81 0.67
N ILE A 12 15.87 -14.93 0.27
CA ILE A 12 16.07 -13.48 0.20
C ILE A 12 14.87 -12.78 0.84
N GLY A 13 15.15 -11.94 1.85
CA GLY A 13 14.11 -11.15 2.52
C GLY A 13 13.33 -10.25 1.55
N TYR A 14 12.01 -10.24 1.67
CA TYR A 14 11.11 -9.31 0.98
C TYR A 14 11.38 -7.85 1.41
N THR A 15 10.97 -6.89 0.59
CA THR A 15 11.22 -5.45 0.80
C THR A 15 10.48 -4.90 2.03
N PHE A 16 11.03 -3.84 2.63
CA PHE A 16 10.40 -3.09 3.73
C PHE A 16 9.28 -2.14 3.22
N GLY A 17 8.27 -2.72 2.58
CA GLY A 17 7.15 -1.99 1.99
C GLY A 17 6.10 -1.57 3.02
N TYR A 18 5.51 -0.39 2.82
CA TYR A 18 4.32 0.07 3.54
C TYR A 18 3.15 0.18 2.56
N TYR A 19 2.04 -0.48 2.86
CA TYR A 19 0.86 -0.51 2.00
C TYR A 19 -0.30 0.18 2.71
N THR A 20 -0.70 1.34 2.18
CA THR A 20 -1.73 2.15 2.82
C THR A 20 -3.07 1.45 2.89
N GLU A 21 -3.42 0.66 1.88
CA GLU A 21 -4.73 0.03 1.68
C GLU A 21 -5.08 -1.00 2.75
N LEU A 22 -4.07 -1.56 3.44
CA LEU A 22 -4.22 -2.43 4.61
C LEU A 22 -4.75 -1.68 5.84
N ASN A 23 -4.68 -0.35 5.87
CA ASN A 23 -5.16 0.45 6.99
C ASN A 23 -6.69 0.36 7.11
N PRO A 24 -7.23 -0.16 8.23
CA PRO A 24 -8.68 -0.27 8.41
C PRO A 24 -9.40 1.08 8.44
N LEU A 25 -8.72 2.22 8.66
CA LEU A 25 -9.36 3.53 8.55
C LEU A 25 -9.78 3.87 7.12
N ARG A 26 -9.02 3.39 6.12
CA ARG A 26 -9.24 3.73 4.70
C ARG A 26 -10.52 3.11 4.12
N LEU A 27 -11.06 2.05 4.69
CA LEU A 27 -12.30 1.46 4.15
C LEU A 27 -13.52 2.39 4.26
N ARG A 28 -13.49 3.40 5.15
CA ARG A 28 -14.66 4.26 5.43
C ARG A 28 -15.15 4.99 4.17
N LEU A 29 -14.28 5.74 3.49
CA LEU A 29 -14.67 6.56 2.33
C LEU A 29 -15.15 5.71 1.14
N PRO A 30 -14.43 4.67 0.67
CA PRO A 30 -14.88 3.79 -0.41
C PRO A 30 -16.20 3.08 -0.11
N LEU A 31 -16.40 2.57 1.11
CA LEU A 31 -17.65 1.90 1.47
C LEU A 31 -18.83 2.87 1.49
N LEU A 32 -18.66 4.05 2.08
CA LEU A 32 -19.69 5.09 2.07
C LEU A 32 -19.98 5.58 0.63
N SER A 33 -18.95 5.73 -0.20
CA SER A 33 -19.09 6.06 -1.63
C SER A 33 -19.84 4.96 -2.40
N SER A 34 -19.73 3.72 -1.95
CA SER A 34 -20.42 2.57 -2.55
C SER A 34 -21.77 2.28 -1.89
N GLY A 35 -22.20 3.09 -0.90
CA GLY A 35 -23.49 2.97 -0.22
C GLY A 35 -23.57 1.87 0.84
N TYR A 36 -22.43 1.44 1.39
CA TYR A 36 -22.36 0.49 2.49
C TYR A 36 -22.03 1.18 3.82
N ALA A 37 -22.58 0.65 4.90
CA ALA A 37 -22.08 0.93 6.24
C ALA A 37 -20.69 0.30 6.41
N PHE A 38 -19.83 0.94 7.19
CA PHE A 38 -18.54 0.38 7.59
C PHE A 38 -18.59 -0.15 9.04
N PRO A 39 -17.81 -1.18 9.39
CA PRO A 39 -17.75 -1.68 10.77
C PRO A 39 -16.94 -0.74 11.67
N ASN A 40 -17.24 -0.77 12.98
CA ASN A 40 -16.28 -0.30 13.98
C ASN A 40 -15.18 -1.36 14.12
N VAL A 41 -13.95 -1.02 13.76
CA VAL A 41 -12.83 -1.98 13.78
C VAL A 41 -12.15 -1.94 15.13
N GLU A 42 -12.29 -3.01 15.91
CA GLU A 42 -11.61 -3.18 17.20
C GLU A 42 -10.49 -4.22 17.13
N SER A 43 -10.63 -5.15 16.19
CA SER A 43 -9.76 -6.29 15.96
C SER A 43 -9.49 -6.47 14.45
N ALA A 44 -8.22 -6.51 14.09
CA ALA A 44 -7.76 -6.69 12.71
C ALA A 44 -6.74 -7.84 12.60
N CYS A 45 -6.75 -8.53 11.47
CA CYS A 45 -5.78 -9.56 11.16
C CYS A 45 -5.07 -9.27 9.82
N GLU A 46 -3.75 -9.41 9.77
CA GLU A 46 -2.96 -9.35 8.53
C GLU A 46 -2.29 -10.72 8.28
N LEU A 47 -2.61 -11.36 7.16
CA LEU A 47 -2.03 -12.65 6.78
C LEU A 47 -0.93 -12.42 5.74
N GLY A 48 0.29 -12.88 6.02
CA GLY A 48 1.47 -12.67 5.19
C GLY A 48 1.97 -11.22 5.29
N PHE A 49 2.36 -10.80 6.49
CA PHE A 49 2.74 -9.41 6.75
C PHE A 49 4.15 -9.03 6.24
N GLY A 50 4.92 -9.99 5.70
CA GLY A 50 6.28 -9.76 5.22
C GLY A 50 7.18 -9.22 6.33
N GLN A 51 7.92 -8.14 6.08
CA GLN A 51 8.69 -7.43 7.12
C GLN A 51 7.83 -6.78 8.22
N GLY A 52 6.51 -6.81 8.11
CA GLY A 52 5.59 -6.32 9.15
C GLY A 52 5.60 -4.81 9.35
N VAL A 53 6.08 -4.03 8.37
CA VAL A 53 6.07 -2.56 8.45
C VAL A 53 4.64 -2.04 8.51
N SER A 54 3.74 -2.49 7.64
CA SER A 54 2.34 -2.04 7.61
C SER A 54 1.61 -2.35 8.93
N VAL A 55 1.60 -3.63 9.35
CA VAL A 55 0.92 -4.04 10.58
C VAL A 55 1.44 -3.32 11.83
N ASN A 56 2.75 -3.08 11.94
CA ASN A 56 3.34 -2.34 13.06
C ASN A 56 2.91 -0.87 13.05
N MET A 57 2.90 -0.23 11.88
CA MET A 57 2.50 1.17 11.75
C MET A 57 1.02 1.36 12.05
N HIS A 58 0.15 0.50 11.52
CA HIS A 58 -1.30 0.57 11.75
C HIS A 58 -1.65 0.26 13.22
N ALA A 59 -0.97 -0.70 13.83
CA ALA A 59 -1.16 -1.01 15.24
C ALA A 59 -0.72 0.14 16.15
N ALA A 60 0.48 0.71 15.93
CA ALA A 60 0.97 1.82 16.73
C ALA A 60 0.17 3.12 16.51
N ALA A 61 -0.36 3.32 15.30
CA ALA A 61 -1.12 4.52 14.95
C ALA A 61 -2.60 4.45 15.30
N SER A 62 -3.11 3.34 15.83
CA SER A 62 -4.53 3.19 16.15
C SER A 62 -4.74 2.61 17.55
N SER A 63 -6.01 2.44 17.94
CA SER A 63 -6.36 1.67 19.14
C SER A 63 -6.76 0.23 18.82
N ILE A 64 -6.57 -0.24 17.59
CA ILE A 64 -7.02 -1.56 17.13
C ILE A 64 -6.10 -2.66 17.70
N ALA A 65 -6.65 -3.82 18.05
CA ALA A 65 -5.84 -5.01 18.33
C ALA A 65 -5.49 -5.68 16.99
N HIS A 66 -4.20 -5.78 16.70
CA HIS A 66 -3.71 -6.38 15.46
C HIS A 66 -3.14 -7.76 15.73
N TYR A 67 -3.46 -8.69 14.84
CA TYR A 67 -2.96 -10.06 14.81
C TYR A 67 -2.37 -10.32 13.44
N GLY A 68 -1.38 -11.20 13.34
CA GLY A 68 -0.88 -11.59 12.03
C GLY A 68 0.14 -12.71 12.08
N THR A 69 0.35 -13.31 10.93
CA THR A 69 1.37 -14.33 10.74
C THR A 69 2.14 -14.12 9.46
N ASP A 70 3.43 -14.44 9.50
CA ASP A 70 4.26 -14.64 8.32
C ASP A 70 5.16 -15.84 8.59
N PHE A 71 5.29 -16.75 7.62
CA PHE A 71 6.03 -18.00 7.83
C PHE A 71 7.56 -17.80 7.81
N ASN A 72 8.05 -16.64 7.35
CA ASN A 72 9.49 -16.37 7.30
C ASN A 72 10.02 -15.90 8.66
N PRO A 73 10.92 -16.67 9.32
CA PRO A 73 11.34 -16.36 10.69
C PRO A 73 12.15 -15.07 10.80
N ALA A 74 12.93 -14.70 9.78
CA ALA A 74 13.70 -13.44 9.80
C ALA A 74 12.76 -12.23 9.75
N GLN A 75 11.71 -12.33 8.95
CA GLN A 75 10.67 -11.32 8.80
C GLN A 75 9.83 -11.18 10.07
N ALA A 76 9.36 -12.30 10.61
CA ALA A 76 8.61 -12.33 11.86
C ALA A 76 9.44 -11.76 13.03
N ASN A 77 10.72 -12.13 13.13
CA ASN A 77 11.62 -11.59 14.16
C ASN A 77 11.78 -10.06 14.07
N PHE A 78 11.97 -9.52 12.86
CA PHE A 78 12.04 -8.07 12.66
C PHE A 78 10.71 -7.39 13.01
N ALA A 79 9.58 -7.93 12.57
CA ALA A 79 8.27 -7.39 12.86
C ALA A 79 7.94 -7.41 14.37
N GLN A 80 8.32 -8.47 15.07
CA GLN A 80 8.17 -8.59 16.53
C GLN A 80 9.10 -7.64 17.30
N GLU A 81 10.30 -7.34 16.79
CA GLU A 81 11.16 -6.29 17.34
C GLU A 81 10.44 -4.93 17.30
N LEU A 82 9.92 -4.52 16.14
CA LEU A 82 9.16 -3.27 16.04
C LEU A 82 7.94 -3.26 16.97
N ALA A 83 7.25 -4.40 17.09
CA ALA A 83 6.06 -4.52 17.92
C ALA A 83 6.37 -4.22 19.39
N ARG A 84 7.49 -4.77 19.90
CA ARG A 84 7.96 -4.54 21.27
C ARG A 84 8.27 -3.07 21.55
N GLN A 85 8.75 -2.33 20.56
CA GLN A 85 9.11 -0.91 20.73
C GLN A 85 7.88 -0.02 20.89
N SER A 86 6.84 -0.23 20.09
CA SER A 86 5.60 0.57 20.15
C SER A 86 4.82 0.35 21.46
N GLY A 87 4.82 -0.88 21.98
CA GLY A 87 3.91 -1.30 23.05
C GLY A 87 2.44 -1.31 22.62
N ALA A 88 2.17 -1.36 21.32
CA ALA A 88 0.83 -1.51 20.76
C ALA A 88 0.25 -2.90 21.06
N ARG A 89 -1.07 -3.04 20.90
CA ARG A 89 -1.77 -4.35 21.03
C ARG A 89 -1.57 -5.17 19.76
N LEU A 90 -0.38 -5.75 19.63
CA LEU A 90 0.06 -6.43 18.42
C LEU A 90 0.55 -7.85 18.73
N HIS A 91 -0.04 -8.84 18.07
CA HIS A 91 0.22 -10.27 18.24
C HIS A 91 0.71 -10.86 16.92
N LEU A 92 2.02 -10.97 16.74
CA LEU A 92 2.65 -11.46 15.51
C LEU A 92 3.29 -12.82 15.70
N HIS A 93 3.06 -13.70 14.74
CA HIS A 93 3.48 -15.10 14.76
C HIS A 93 4.36 -15.44 13.56
N ASP A 94 5.24 -16.42 13.74
CA ASP A 94 6.10 -17.01 12.71
C ASP A 94 5.54 -18.36 12.21
N GLU A 95 4.23 -18.42 11.97
CA GLU A 95 3.50 -19.66 11.67
C GLU A 95 3.04 -19.71 10.21
N ALA A 96 3.01 -20.91 9.62
CA ALA A 96 2.34 -21.12 8.34
C ALA A 96 0.83 -20.88 8.48
N PHE A 97 0.13 -20.56 7.37
CA PHE A 97 -1.31 -20.28 7.40
C PHE A 97 -2.12 -21.41 8.05
N ALA A 98 -1.80 -22.68 7.76
CA ALA A 98 -2.49 -23.83 8.32
C ALA A 98 -2.40 -23.93 9.85
N GLU A 99 -1.29 -23.49 10.44
CA GLU A 99 -1.10 -23.50 11.90
C GLU A 99 -1.82 -22.32 12.53
N PHE A 100 -1.52 -21.10 12.08
CA PHE A 100 -2.12 -19.88 12.59
C PHE A 100 -3.65 -19.87 12.49
N CYS A 101 -4.21 -20.28 11.36
CA CYS A 101 -5.66 -20.26 11.12
C CYS A 101 -6.45 -21.29 11.96
N ASN A 102 -5.76 -22.27 12.58
CA ASN A 102 -6.34 -23.29 13.45
C ASN A 102 -6.15 -23.01 14.94
N ARG A 103 -5.48 -21.91 15.30
CA ARG A 103 -5.35 -21.47 16.68
C ARG A 103 -6.71 -21.22 17.33
N SER A 104 -6.87 -21.70 18.56
CA SER A 104 -8.09 -21.54 19.35
C SER A 104 -8.19 -20.20 20.09
N ASP A 105 -7.06 -19.51 20.28
CA ASP A 105 -6.96 -18.27 21.06
C ASP A 105 -7.16 -16.99 20.23
N LEU A 106 -7.31 -17.10 18.90
CA LEU A 106 -7.58 -15.97 18.03
C LEU A 106 -9.01 -15.45 18.23
N PRO A 107 -9.22 -14.11 18.32
CA PRO A 107 -10.56 -13.54 18.37
C PRO A 107 -11.25 -13.66 16.99
N ASP A 108 -12.51 -13.26 16.94
CA ASP A 108 -13.15 -12.91 15.67
C ASP A 108 -12.75 -11.48 15.28
N PHE A 109 -12.63 -11.22 13.98
CA PHE A 109 -12.08 -9.99 13.42
C PHE A 109 -13.14 -9.13 12.74
N ASP A 110 -13.01 -7.82 12.89
CA ASP A 110 -13.80 -6.82 12.14
C ASP A 110 -13.18 -6.57 10.75
N TYR A 111 -11.86 -6.78 10.64
CA TYR A 111 -11.10 -6.58 9.42
C TYR A 111 -10.05 -7.68 9.24
N ILE A 112 -9.95 -8.25 8.04
CA ILE A 112 -8.86 -9.16 7.66
C ILE A 112 -8.22 -8.62 6.39
N GLY A 113 -6.89 -8.52 6.35
CA GLY A 113 -6.12 -8.02 5.21
C GLY A 113 -5.14 -9.05 4.67
N LEU A 114 -5.10 -9.17 3.34
CA LEU A 114 -4.09 -9.94 2.60
C LEU A 114 -3.57 -9.10 1.44
N HIS A 115 -2.32 -8.64 1.53
CA HIS A 115 -1.71 -7.85 0.46
C HIS A 115 -0.62 -8.63 -0.25
N GLY A 116 -0.78 -8.87 -1.56
CA GLY A 116 0.27 -9.51 -2.35
C GLY A 116 0.50 -10.98 -2.00
N ILE A 117 -0.52 -11.67 -1.47
CA ILE A 117 -0.44 -13.09 -1.08
C ILE A 117 -1.24 -13.98 -2.03
N TRP A 118 -2.47 -13.59 -2.35
CA TRP A 118 -3.47 -14.49 -2.93
C TRP A 118 -3.05 -15.15 -4.26
N SER A 119 -2.37 -14.41 -5.14
CA SER A 119 -1.87 -14.95 -6.41
C SER A 119 -0.65 -15.84 -6.25
N TRP A 120 0.06 -15.77 -5.12
CA TRP A 120 1.37 -16.38 -4.87
C TRP A 120 1.32 -17.66 -4.03
N ILE A 121 0.11 -18.12 -3.68
CA ILE A 121 -0.11 -19.30 -2.84
C ILE A 121 -0.83 -20.41 -3.62
N SER A 122 -0.74 -21.64 -3.09
CA SER A 122 -1.44 -22.80 -3.63
C SER A 122 -2.94 -22.79 -3.29
N ASP A 123 -3.73 -23.63 -3.97
CA ASP A 123 -5.17 -23.78 -3.72
C ASP A 123 -5.47 -24.37 -2.32
N GLU A 124 -4.55 -25.16 -1.75
CA GLU A 124 -4.66 -25.67 -0.38
C GLU A 124 -4.58 -24.50 0.62
N ASN A 125 -3.60 -23.61 0.46
CA ASN A 125 -3.48 -22.41 1.30
C ASN A 125 -4.66 -21.45 1.09
N ARG A 126 -5.17 -21.30 -0.15
CA ARG A 126 -6.41 -20.53 -0.40
C ARG A 126 -7.59 -21.12 0.37
N SER A 127 -7.73 -22.45 0.37
CA SER A 127 -8.81 -23.15 1.08
C SER A 127 -8.72 -22.93 2.60
N VAL A 128 -7.52 -23.00 3.18
CA VAL A 128 -7.27 -22.68 4.59
C VAL A 128 -7.68 -21.26 4.93
N ILE A 129 -7.25 -20.29 4.11
CA ILE A 129 -7.54 -18.86 4.32
C ILE A 129 -9.05 -18.58 4.17
N VAL A 130 -9.71 -19.13 3.16
CA VAL A 130 -11.16 -18.94 2.96
C VAL A 130 -11.95 -19.52 4.12
N ASP A 131 -11.60 -20.71 4.61
CA ASP A 131 -12.27 -21.28 5.79
C ASP A 131 -12.02 -20.45 7.06
N PHE A 132 -10.79 -19.93 7.24
CA PHE A 132 -10.48 -19.01 8.33
C PHE A 132 -11.34 -17.74 8.26
N ILE A 133 -11.41 -17.08 7.10
CA ILE A 133 -12.24 -15.89 6.90
C ILE A 133 -13.71 -16.21 7.15
N ARG A 134 -14.21 -17.36 6.67
CA ARG A 134 -15.59 -17.82 6.93
C ARG A 134 -15.88 -17.93 8.42
N ARG A 135 -14.96 -18.48 9.22
CA ARG A 135 -15.14 -18.69 10.66
C ARG A 135 -14.91 -17.43 11.49
N LYS A 136 -13.87 -16.66 11.17
CA LYS A 136 -13.32 -15.62 12.02
C LYS A 136 -13.66 -14.20 11.60
N LEU A 137 -14.08 -13.95 10.36
CA LEU A 137 -14.59 -12.62 10.00
C LEU A 137 -16.02 -12.45 10.56
N LYS A 138 -16.23 -11.40 11.34
CA LYS A 138 -17.54 -11.04 11.89
C LYS A 138 -18.53 -10.71 10.79
N VAL A 139 -19.83 -10.84 11.08
CA VAL A 139 -20.88 -10.26 10.21
C VAL A 139 -20.75 -8.73 10.24
N GLY A 140 -20.79 -8.11 9.07
CA GLY A 140 -20.45 -6.70 8.86
C GLY A 140 -18.94 -6.46 8.71
N GLY A 141 -18.10 -7.47 8.95
CA GLY A 141 -16.64 -7.37 8.80
C GLY A 141 -16.20 -7.28 7.34
N VAL A 142 -15.02 -6.72 7.14
CA VAL A 142 -14.44 -6.44 5.81
C VAL A 142 -13.17 -7.26 5.59
N LEU A 143 -13.10 -7.93 4.45
CA LEU A 143 -11.89 -8.51 3.91
C LEU A 143 -11.27 -7.51 2.92
N TYR A 144 -10.04 -7.12 3.15
CA TYR A 144 -9.18 -6.53 2.13
C TYR A 144 -8.31 -7.60 1.49
N ILE A 145 -8.30 -7.65 0.17
CA ILE A 145 -7.46 -8.59 -0.57
C ILE A 145 -6.96 -7.99 -1.87
N SER A 146 -5.67 -8.19 -2.16
CA SER A 146 -5.06 -7.82 -3.42
C SER A 146 -4.52 -9.03 -4.18
N TYR A 147 -4.62 -8.99 -5.51
CA TYR A 147 -4.27 -10.10 -6.39
C TYR A 147 -4.01 -9.66 -7.83
N ASN A 148 -3.10 -10.37 -8.50
CA ASN A 148 -2.88 -10.24 -9.93
C ASN A 148 -4.10 -10.79 -10.68
N THR A 149 -4.50 -10.10 -11.74
CA THR A 149 -5.74 -10.39 -12.48
C THR A 149 -5.50 -10.61 -13.97
N GLN A 150 -6.38 -11.41 -14.56
CA GLN A 150 -6.59 -11.48 -16.00
C GLN A 150 -7.76 -10.54 -16.35
N PRO A 151 -7.67 -9.73 -17.41
CA PRO A 151 -6.85 -9.99 -18.60
C PRO A 151 -5.44 -9.38 -18.59
N GLY A 152 -5.12 -8.45 -17.68
CA GLY A 152 -3.87 -7.67 -17.75
C GLY A 152 -2.58 -8.48 -17.78
N TRP A 153 -2.56 -9.67 -17.16
CA TRP A 153 -1.42 -10.58 -17.17
C TRP A 153 -1.45 -11.64 -18.27
N ALA A 154 -2.54 -11.77 -19.03
CA ALA A 154 -2.77 -12.90 -19.93
C ALA A 154 -1.63 -13.09 -20.97
N ALA A 155 -1.15 -12.00 -21.58
CA ALA A 155 -0.06 -12.05 -22.54
C ALA A 155 1.28 -12.51 -21.95
N MET A 156 1.51 -12.26 -20.65
CA MET A 156 2.77 -12.56 -19.98
C MET A 156 2.80 -13.97 -19.38
N LEU A 157 1.64 -14.59 -19.11
CA LEU A 157 1.56 -15.92 -18.48
C LEU A 157 2.41 -16.99 -19.18
N PRO A 158 2.36 -17.15 -20.53
CA PRO A 158 3.20 -18.15 -21.21
C PRO A 158 4.70 -17.86 -21.07
N MET A 159 5.09 -16.59 -21.18
CA MET A 159 6.50 -16.19 -21.04
C MET A 159 7.01 -16.43 -19.62
N ARG A 160 6.21 -16.14 -18.58
CA ARG A 160 6.59 -16.50 -17.20
C ARG A 160 6.75 -18.01 -17.05
N GLY A 161 5.83 -18.81 -17.58
CA GLY A 161 5.93 -20.27 -17.53
C GLY A 161 7.26 -20.76 -18.09
N LEU A 162 7.66 -20.21 -19.24
CA LEU A 162 8.94 -20.51 -19.88
C LEU A 162 10.16 -20.06 -19.04
N LEU A 163 10.10 -18.89 -18.40
CA LEU A 163 11.16 -18.42 -17.49
C LEU A 163 11.34 -19.35 -16.29
N THR A 164 10.25 -19.78 -15.68
CA THR A 164 10.27 -20.72 -14.55
C THR A 164 10.79 -22.09 -14.97
N GLU A 165 10.34 -22.61 -16.11
CA GLU A 165 10.84 -23.87 -16.68
C GLU A 165 12.33 -23.79 -16.99
N HIS A 166 12.80 -22.70 -17.61
CA HIS A 166 14.22 -22.47 -17.85
C HIS A 166 15.01 -22.48 -16.54
N ALA A 167 14.53 -21.80 -15.50
CA ALA A 167 15.19 -21.78 -14.19
C ALA A 167 15.23 -23.14 -13.48
N GLN A 168 14.40 -24.10 -13.89
CA GLN A 168 14.40 -25.48 -13.36
C GLN A 168 15.24 -26.43 -14.21
N VAL A 169 15.13 -26.34 -15.53
CA VAL A 169 15.76 -27.28 -16.48
C VAL A 169 17.23 -26.92 -16.75
N MET A 170 17.54 -25.62 -16.85
CA MET A 170 18.87 -25.15 -17.26
C MET A 170 19.77 -24.75 -16.09
N ALA A 171 19.26 -24.78 -14.86
CA ALA A 171 20.04 -24.42 -13.68
C ALA A 171 21.02 -25.53 -13.31
N ALA A 172 22.29 -25.17 -13.10
CA ALA A 172 23.25 -26.09 -12.51
C ALA A 172 22.87 -26.39 -11.05
N PRO A 173 23.07 -27.64 -10.57
CA PRO A 173 22.92 -27.95 -9.14
C PRO A 173 23.76 -26.99 -8.28
N GLY A 174 23.14 -26.31 -7.32
CA GLY A 174 23.80 -25.35 -6.43
C GLY A 174 23.86 -23.90 -6.93
N GLN A 175 23.30 -23.58 -8.10
CA GLN A 175 23.25 -22.20 -8.59
C GLN A 175 22.25 -21.34 -7.78
N GLY A 176 22.75 -20.23 -7.21
CA GLY A 176 21.92 -19.30 -6.43
C GLY A 176 20.77 -18.70 -7.23
N ILE A 177 19.67 -18.35 -6.55
CA ILE A 177 18.43 -17.85 -7.18
C ILE A 177 18.65 -16.61 -8.05
N VAL A 178 19.53 -15.70 -7.63
CA VAL A 178 19.88 -14.49 -8.38
C VAL A 178 20.45 -14.81 -9.76
N SER A 179 21.44 -15.71 -9.80
CA SER A 179 22.07 -16.11 -11.06
C SER A 179 21.11 -16.86 -11.98
N ARG A 180 20.17 -17.64 -11.41
CA ARG A 180 19.09 -18.29 -12.16
C ARG A 180 18.15 -17.26 -12.80
N ILE A 181 17.78 -16.20 -12.08
CA ILE A 181 16.95 -15.10 -12.61
C ILE A 181 17.65 -14.38 -13.75
N ASP A 182 18.90 -13.94 -13.56
CA ASP A 182 19.64 -13.24 -14.61
C ASP A 182 19.77 -14.12 -15.88
N SER A 183 20.09 -15.41 -15.69
CA SER A 183 20.19 -16.37 -16.81
C SER A 183 18.86 -16.55 -17.55
N ALA A 184 17.72 -16.59 -16.83
CA ALA A 184 16.40 -16.72 -17.44
C ALA A 184 15.99 -15.45 -18.20
N LEU A 185 16.32 -14.26 -17.69
CA LEU A 185 16.08 -13.00 -18.38
C LEU A 185 16.91 -12.87 -19.66
N ASP A 186 18.18 -13.24 -19.60
CA ASP A 186 19.07 -13.25 -20.78
C ASP A 186 18.59 -14.27 -21.82
N PHE A 187 18.11 -15.43 -21.39
CA PHE A 187 17.46 -16.41 -22.27
C PHE A 187 16.23 -15.81 -22.96
N ALA A 188 15.33 -15.17 -22.22
CA ALA A 188 14.12 -14.57 -22.79
C ALA A 188 14.45 -13.46 -23.79
N GLU A 189 15.46 -12.64 -23.52
CA GLU A 189 15.92 -11.62 -24.47
C GLU A 189 16.45 -12.25 -25.76
N ARG A 190 17.31 -13.26 -25.65
CA ARG A 190 17.84 -13.99 -26.81
C ARG A 190 16.73 -14.67 -27.60
N LEU A 191 15.73 -15.25 -26.92
CA LEU A 191 14.56 -15.83 -27.55
C LEU A 191 13.76 -14.78 -28.31
N LEU A 192 13.45 -13.63 -27.70
CA LEU A 192 12.70 -12.56 -28.35
C LEU A 192 13.48 -11.94 -29.52
N ALA A 193 14.81 -11.94 -29.46
CA ALA A 193 15.66 -11.50 -30.56
C ALA A 193 15.63 -12.43 -31.78
N THR A 194 15.13 -13.67 -31.65
CA THR A 194 14.86 -14.53 -32.84
C THR A 194 13.58 -14.15 -33.58
N ASP A 195 12.89 -13.09 -33.11
CA ASP A 195 11.66 -12.56 -33.68
C ASP A 195 10.52 -13.62 -33.78
N PRO A 196 10.21 -14.34 -32.68
CA PRO A 196 9.17 -15.36 -32.69
C PRO A 196 7.79 -14.73 -32.87
N ILE A 197 6.88 -15.45 -33.53
CA ILE A 197 5.49 -15.01 -33.74
C ILE A 197 4.83 -14.55 -32.42
N PHE A 198 5.08 -15.29 -31.33
CA PHE A 198 4.59 -14.92 -29.99
C PHE A 198 4.98 -13.49 -29.58
N GLY A 199 6.22 -13.08 -29.82
CA GLY A 199 6.70 -11.73 -29.52
C GLY A 199 6.07 -10.67 -30.44
N ARG A 200 5.86 -11.00 -31.71
CA ARG A 200 5.20 -10.10 -32.68
C ARG A 200 3.75 -9.79 -32.32
N VAL A 201 2.98 -10.79 -31.87
CA VAL A 201 1.58 -10.60 -31.47
C VAL A 201 1.42 -10.14 -30.02
N ASN A 202 2.46 -10.21 -29.19
CA ASN A 202 2.49 -9.72 -27.81
C ASN A 202 3.68 -8.79 -27.54
N PRO A 203 3.76 -7.60 -28.19
CA PRO A 203 4.91 -6.71 -28.06
C PRO A 203 5.16 -6.23 -26.61
N VAL A 204 4.08 -6.15 -25.81
CA VAL A 204 4.14 -5.81 -24.37
C VAL A 204 5.04 -6.74 -23.56
N VAL A 205 5.20 -8.00 -23.99
CA VAL A 205 6.08 -8.95 -23.32
C VAL A 205 7.54 -8.51 -23.45
N GLY A 206 7.96 -8.10 -24.65
CA GLY A 206 9.33 -7.63 -24.87
C GLY A 206 9.66 -6.37 -24.09
N GLU A 207 8.74 -5.41 -24.04
CA GLU A 207 8.89 -4.20 -23.21
C GLU A 207 8.98 -4.53 -21.72
N ARG A 208 8.21 -5.52 -21.25
CA ARG A 208 8.23 -5.94 -19.85
C ARG A 208 9.52 -6.64 -19.48
N ILE A 209 10.03 -7.56 -20.31
CA ILE A 209 11.34 -8.22 -20.07
C ILE A 209 12.46 -7.18 -19.98
N LYS A 210 12.46 -6.17 -20.85
CA LYS A 210 13.43 -5.06 -20.77
C LYS A 210 13.36 -4.33 -19.42
N ARG A 211 12.16 -3.96 -18.98
CA ARG A 211 11.96 -3.29 -17.69
C ARG A 211 12.34 -4.16 -16.49
N MET A 212 12.17 -5.48 -16.57
CA MET A 212 12.56 -6.38 -15.47
C MET A 212 14.06 -6.33 -15.19
N LYS A 213 14.93 -6.09 -16.20
CA LYS A 213 16.39 -6.06 -16.01
C LYS A 213 16.85 -4.97 -15.04
N ASP A 214 16.11 -3.87 -14.97
CA ASP A 214 16.40 -2.72 -14.10
C ASP A 214 15.85 -2.89 -12.67
N GLN A 215 15.08 -3.95 -12.41
CA GLN A 215 14.46 -4.19 -11.11
C GLN A 215 15.40 -4.91 -10.13
N ASN A 216 15.09 -4.77 -8.84
CA ASN A 216 15.79 -5.48 -7.78
C ASN A 216 15.57 -6.99 -7.92
N ARG A 217 16.63 -7.80 -7.86
CA ARG A 217 16.55 -9.26 -8.04
C ARG A 217 15.71 -9.96 -6.97
N SER A 218 15.70 -9.44 -5.75
CA SER A 218 14.83 -9.93 -4.68
C SER A 218 13.37 -9.77 -5.07
N TYR A 219 12.99 -8.59 -5.58
CA TYR A 219 11.64 -8.33 -6.07
C TYR A 219 11.26 -9.29 -7.21
N LEU A 220 12.15 -9.47 -8.20
CA LEU A 220 11.88 -10.38 -9.31
C LEU A 220 11.71 -11.84 -8.87
N ALA A 221 12.49 -12.29 -7.89
CA ALA A 221 12.37 -13.63 -7.34
C ALA A 221 10.95 -13.88 -6.80
N HIS A 222 10.45 -12.92 -6.00
CA HIS A 222 9.14 -12.95 -5.38
C HIS A 222 7.98 -12.69 -6.37
N GLU A 223 8.21 -11.92 -7.43
CA GLU A 223 7.15 -11.51 -8.38
C GLU A 223 7.09 -12.35 -9.67
N TYR A 224 8.06 -13.23 -9.97
CA TYR A 224 8.02 -14.01 -11.21
C TYR A 224 8.49 -15.47 -11.07
N PHE A 225 9.31 -15.77 -10.07
CA PHE A 225 10.00 -17.07 -9.94
C PHE A 225 9.52 -17.93 -8.76
N ASN A 226 8.54 -17.47 -7.97
CA ASN A 226 7.80 -18.35 -7.07
C ASN A 226 7.17 -19.52 -7.84
N ARG A 227 7.04 -20.69 -7.21
CA ARG A 227 6.41 -21.86 -7.83
C ARG A 227 4.97 -21.55 -8.25
N ASP A 228 4.19 -21.09 -7.29
CA ASP A 228 2.79 -20.76 -7.47
C ASP A 228 2.64 -19.29 -7.88
N TRP A 229 2.07 -19.06 -9.06
CA TRP A 229 1.60 -17.75 -9.49
C TRP A 229 0.37 -17.89 -10.36
N HIS A 230 -0.77 -17.49 -9.82
CA HIS A 230 -2.07 -17.67 -10.43
C HIS A 230 -2.81 -16.31 -10.51
N PRO A 231 -2.50 -15.46 -11.50
CA PRO A 231 -3.37 -14.37 -11.87
C PRO A 231 -4.77 -14.89 -12.23
N MET A 232 -5.82 -14.35 -11.61
CA MET A 232 -7.19 -14.85 -11.77
C MET A 232 -8.18 -13.76 -12.11
N THR A 233 -9.27 -14.15 -12.78
CA THR A 233 -10.36 -13.23 -13.10
C THR A 233 -11.12 -12.85 -11.83
N PHE A 234 -11.78 -11.68 -11.86
CA PHE A 234 -12.67 -11.26 -10.79
C PHE A 234 -13.75 -12.31 -10.46
N SER A 235 -14.35 -12.95 -11.48
CA SER A 235 -15.36 -13.99 -11.27
C SER A 235 -14.82 -15.21 -10.52
N ARG A 236 -13.59 -15.65 -10.83
CA ARG A 236 -12.97 -16.77 -10.11
C ARG A 236 -12.67 -16.41 -8.66
N MET A 237 -12.27 -15.16 -8.40
CA MET A 237 -12.09 -14.66 -7.04
C MET A 237 -13.40 -14.67 -6.25
N ALA A 238 -14.49 -14.21 -6.87
CA ALA A 238 -15.82 -14.27 -6.28
C ALA A 238 -16.26 -15.70 -5.91
N GLU A 239 -16.00 -16.69 -6.77
CA GLU A 239 -16.30 -18.10 -6.50
C GLU A 239 -15.56 -18.62 -5.25
N TRP A 240 -14.27 -18.31 -5.12
CA TRP A 240 -13.49 -18.67 -3.93
C TRP A 240 -14.07 -18.09 -2.64
N LEU A 241 -14.50 -16.83 -2.68
CA LEU A 241 -14.99 -16.12 -1.50
C LEU A 241 -16.47 -16.40 -1.18
N ALA A 242 -17.24 -16.97 -2.11
CA ALA A 242 -18.67 -17.23 -1.94
C ALA A 242 -18.97 -18.11 -0.72
N GLY A 243 -18.17 -19.16 -0.50
CA GLY A 243 -18.29 -20.06 0.67
C GLY A 243 -18.08 -19.37 2.02
N ALA A 244 -17.37 -18.23 2.03
CA ALA A 244 -17.19 -17.39 3.21
C ALA A 244 -18.31 -16.36 3.43
N LYS A 245 -19.36 -16.38 2.57
CA LYS A 245 -20.48 -15.43 2.57
C LYS A 245 -20.05 -13.98 2.33
N LEU A 246 -19.01 -13.81 1.49
CA LEU A 246 -18.50 -12.51 1.12
C LEU A 246 -19.10 -12.05 -0.20
N ASN A 247 -19.42 -10.76 -0.28
CA ASN A 247 -19.79 -10.08 -1.52
C ASN A 247 -18.82 -8.94 -1.79
N PHE A 248 -18.58 -8.65 -3.06
CA PHE A 248 -17.78 -7.50 -3.45
C PHE A 248 -18.44 -6.21 -2.97
N ALA A 249 -17.69 -5.38 -2.27
CA ALA A 249 -18.16 -4.08 -1.81
C ALA A 249 -17.71 -2.97 -2.76
N CYS A 250 -16.39 -2.84 -2.95
CA CYS A 250 -15.78 -1.87 -3.86
C CYS A 250 -14.25 -2.07 -3.97
N SER A 251 -13.62 -1.36 -4.92
CA SER A 251 -12.17 -1.22 -4.95
C SER A 251 -11.66 -0.47 -3.71
N ALA A 252 -10.52 -0.90 -3.18
CA ALA A 252 -9.73 -0.21 -2.16
C ALA A 252 -8.77 0.84 -2.77
N HIS A 253 -8.61 0.85 -4.09
CA HIS A 253 -7.87 1.87 -4.82
C HIS A 253 -8.81 3.03 -5.16
N TYR A 254 -8.62 4.17 -4.50
CA TYR A 254 -9.62 5.23 -4.50
C TYR A 254 -9.86 5.85 -5.88
N VAL A 255 -8.83 5.92 -6.73
CA VAL A 255 -8.95 6.46 -8.09
C VAL A 255 -9.92 5.62 -8.94
N ASP A 256 -10.08 4.32 -8.66
CA ASP A 256 -10.97 3.43 -9.40
C ASP A 256 -12.46 3.81 -9.27
N HIS A 257 -12.82 4.58 -8.24
CA HIS A 257 -14.18 5.10 -7.99
C HIS A 257 -14.54 6.28 -8.87
N VAL A 258 -13.58 6.83 -9.62
CA VAL A 258 -13.80 7.95 -10.52
C VAL A 258 -13.85 7.43 -11.95
N ASP A 259 -15.04 7.15 -12.46
CA ASP A 259 -15.19 6.56 -13.80
C ASP A 259 -14.57 7.42 -14.90
N ALA A 260 -14.69 8.75 -14.81
CA ALA A 260 -14.22 9.67 -15.84
C ALA A 260 -12.70 9.63 -16.08
N VAL A 261 -11.89 9.16 -15.13
CA VAL A 261 -10.44 8.99 -15.32
C VAL A 261 -10.05 7.58 -15.76
N ASN A 262 -11.00 6.64 -15.72
CA ASN A 262 -10.75 5.22 -15.95
C ASN A 262 -11.47 4.64 -17.16
N LEU A 263 -12.52 5.31 -17.63
CA LEU A 263 -13.44 4.82 -18.64
C LEU A 263 -13.88 5.94 -19.58
N SER A 264 -13.98 5.65 -20.87
CA SER A 264 -14.63 6.53 -21.83
C SER A 264 -16.13 6.66 -21.55
N THR A 265 -16.78 7.68 -22.11
CA THR A 265 -18.24 7.87 -21.98
C THR A 265 -19.03 6.67 -22.49
N GLU A 266 -18.59 6.06 -23.59
CA GLU A 266 -19.21 4.88 -24.21
C GLU A 266 -19.06 3.65 -23.31
N GLN A 267 -17.87 3.45 -22.72
CA GLN A 267 -17.62 2.39 -21.76
C GLN A 267 -18.51 2.54 -20.51
N GLN A 268 -18.64 3.77 -19.98
CA GLN A 268 -19.53 4.06 -18.87
C GLN A 268 -21.00 3.79 -19.21
N ALA A 269 -21.44 4.15 -20.42
CA ALA A 269 -22.79 3.85 -20.88
C ALA A 269 -23.02 2.33 -20.95
N PHE A 270 -22.10 1.59 -21.55
CA PHE A 270 -22.18 0.13 -21.67
C PHE A 270 -22.22 -0.58 -20.30
N LEU A 271 -21.39 -0.17 -19.34
CA LEU A 271 -21.41 -0.78 -18.01
C LEU A 271 -22.74 -0.55 -17.27
N LYS A 272 -23.44 0.55 -17.52
CA LYS A 272 -24.76 0.84 -16.94
C LYS A 272 -25.86 -0.09 -17.45
N GLU A 273 -25.68 -0.68 -18.64
CA GLU A 273 -26.63 -1.64 -19.21
C GLU A 273 -26.56 -3.02 -18.52
N ILE A 274 -25.46 -3.32 -17.82
CA ILE A 274 -25.24 -4.61 -17.16
C ILE A 274 -25.84 -4.57 -15.74
N PRO A 275 -26.94 -5.29 -15.42
CA PRO A 275 -27.58 -5.20 -14.11
C PRO A 275 -26.81 -5.94 -13.03
N ASP A 276 -26.18 -7.07 -13.38
CA ASP A 276 -25.41 -7.88 -12.45
C ASP A 276 -24.10 -7.16 -12.07
N ALA A 277 -23.99 -6.77 -10.80
CA ALA A 277 -22.87 -5.98 -10.32
C ALA A 277 -21.53 -6.74 -10.40
N MET A 278 -21.53 -8.06 -10.24
CA MET A 278 -20.30 -8.85 -10.24
C MET A 278 -19.80 -9.07 -11.66
N PHE A 279 -20.69 -9.33 -12.61
CA PHE A 279 -20.35 -9.42 -14.02
C PHE A 279 -19.91 -8.07 -14.57
N ARG A 280 -20.52 -6.96 -14.12
CA ARG A 280 -20.07 -5.60 -14.47
C ARG A 280 -18.60 -5.37 -14.11
N GLU A 281 -18.15 -5.85 -12.94
CA GLU A 281 -16.73 -5.76 -12.54
C GLU A 281 -15.81 -6.63 -13.40
N ALA A 282 -16.26 -7.81 -13.83
CA ALA A 282 -15.50 -8.64 -14.76
C ALA A 282 -15.37 -7.97 -16.13
N VAL A 283 -16.44 -7.35 -16.64
CA VAL A 283 -16.41 -6.57 -17.90
C VAL A 283 -15.51 -5.34 -17.76
N ARG A 284 -15.57 -4.66 -16.61
CA ARG A 284 -14.70 -3.53 -16.31
C ARG A 284 -13.22 -3.91 -16.38
N ASP A 285 -12.85 -5.10 -15.91
CA ASP A 285 -11.46 -5.58 -16.01
C ASP A 285 -10.95 -5.70 -17.45
N PHE A 286 -11.83 -6.03 -18.40
CA PHE A 286 -11.47 -6.02 -19.82
C PHE A 286 -11.31 -4.61 -20.38
N MET A 287 -12.19 -3.68 -20.00
CA MET A 287 -12.08 -2.29 -20.44
C MET A 287 -10.81 -1.61 -19.95
N CYS A 288 -10.38 -1.93 -18.74
CA CYS A 288 -9.21 -1.35 -18.09
C CYS A 288 -7.92 -2.15 -18.29
N ASN A 289 -8.01 -3.32 -18.93
CA ASN A 289 -6.92 -4.30 -19.01
C ASN A 289 -6.26 -4.54 -17.64
N THR A 290 -7.09 -4.70 -16.60
CA THR A 290 -6.65 -4.67 -15.20
C THR A 290 -5.59 -5.73 -14.93
N GLN A 291 -4.46 -5.32 -14.34
CA GLN A 291 -3.34 -6.20 -13.97
C GLN A 291 -3.34 -6.57 -12.49
N PHE A 292 -3.83 -5.68 -11.63
CA PHE A 292 -3.81 -5.87 -10.18
C PHE A 292 -5.08 -5.28 -9.57
N ARG A 293 -5.82 -6.10 -8.81
CA ARG A 293 -6.96 -5.64 -8.02
C ARG A 293 -6.58 -5.50 -6.56
N ARG A 294 -7.26 -4.57 -5.91
CA ARG A 294 -7.20 -4.30 -4.46
C ARG A 294 -8.63 -4.05 -4.06
N ASP A 295 -9.25 -5.01 -3.40
CA ASP A 295 -10.70 -5.00 -3.23
C ASP A 295 -11.08 -5.12 -1.75
N TYR A 296 -12.16 -4.43 -1.39
CA TYR A 296 -12.89 -4.67 -0.16
C TYR A 296 -14.09 -5.59 -0.43
N TRP A 297 -14.16 -6.69 0.30
CA TRP A 297 -15.27 -7.64 0.32
C TRP A 297 -15.92 -7.59 1.69
N ILE A 298 -17.25 -7.70 1.76
CA ILE A 298 -18.00 -7.55 3.02
C ILE A 298 -18.86 -8.77 3.30
N LYS A 299 -18.88 -9.20 4.57
CA LYS A 299 -19.71 -10.33 5.02
C LYS A 299 -21.05 -9.82 5.51
N GLY A 300 -22.12 -10.01 4.73
CA GLY A 300 -23.45 -9.50 5.11
C GLY A 300 -23.52 -7.97 5.19
N GLY A 301 -23.02 -7.29 4.15
CA GLY A 301 -22.94 -5.84 4.13
C GLY A 301 -24.31 -5.15 4.25
N ARG A 302 -24.40 -4.15 5.15
CA ARG A 302 -25.60 -3.32 5.33
C ARG A 302 -25.58 -2.14 4.36
N ARG A 303 -26.62 -2.01 3.53
CA ARG A 303 -26.82 -0.84 2.69
C ARG A 303 -27.33 0.33 3.51
N LEU A 304 -26.79 1.52 3.24
CA LEU A 304 -27.27 2.78 3.80
C LEU A 304 -28.35 3.36 2.90
N ASN A 305 -29.39 3.92 3.50
CA ASN A 305 -30.31 4.76 2.75
C ASN A 305 -29.62 6.09 2.35
N PRO A 306 -30.18 6.86 1.40
CA PRO A 306 -29.55 8.10 0.93
C PRO A 306 -29.25 9.13 2.02
N VAL A 307 -30.10 9.25 3.04
CA VAL A 307 -29.92 10.21 4.14
C VAL A 307 -28.77 9.77 5.05
N GLU A 308 -28.80 8.52 5.53
CA GLU A 308 -27.73 7.96 6.37
C GLU A 308 -26.37 8.07 5.66
N ARG A 309 -26.33 7.81 4.35
CA ARG A 309 -25.11 7.88 3.55
C ARG A 309 -24.54 9.31 3.51
N VAL A 310 -25.38 10.31 3.23
CA VAL A 310 -24.95 11.70 3.16
C VAL A 310 -24.49 12.21 4.53
N GLU A 311 -25.19 11.86 5.60
CA GLU A 311 -24.81 12.22 6.97
C GLU A 311 -23.47 11.60 7.36
N ALA A 312 -23.28 10.30 7.09
CA ALA A 312 -22.03 9.60 7.37
C ALA A 312 -20.85 10.15 6.55
N LEU A 313 -21.06 10.49 5.27
CA LEU A 313 -20.05 11.13 4.41
C LEU A 313 -19.63 12.49 4.97
N ARG A 314 -20.60 13.33 5.36
CA ARG A 314 -20.36 14.66 5.93
C ARG A 314 -19.52 14.65 7.19
N GLN A 315 -19.56 13.56 7.96
CA GLN A 315 -18.77 13.39 9.17
C GLN A 315 -17.32 12.92 8.92
N GLN A 316 -17.00 12.42 7.72
CA GLN A 316 -15.64 11.96 7.44
C GLN A 316 -14.67 13.13 7.42
N GLN A 317 -13.53 12.96 8.09
CA GLN A 317 -12.47 13.96 8.18
C GLN A 317 -11.29 13.60 7.29
N VAL A 318 -10.71 14.62 6.69
CA VAL A 318 -9.49 14.54 5.89
C VAL A 318 -8.53 15.66 6.26
N ILE A 319 -7.25 15.46 5.98
CA ILE A 319 -6.19 16.45 6.16
C ILE A 319 -5.28 16.47 4.92
N LEU A 320 -4.80 17.66 4.57
CA LEU A 320 -3.79 17.86 3.53
C LEU A 320 -2.39 17.50 4.07
N VAL A 321 -1.75 16.51 3.44
CA VAL A 321 -0.45 15.94 3.86
C VAL A 321 0.71 16.29 2.91
N ASN A 322 0.45 17.21 1.98
CA ASN A 322 1.40 17.77 1.03
C ASN A 322 1.23 19.29 0.98
N SER A 323 2.26 20.05 0.60
CA SER A 323 2.11 21.50 0.45
C SER A 323 1.16 21.79 -0.72
N PRO A 324 0.23 22.76 -0.61
CA PRO A 324 -0.74 23.06 -1.68
C PRO A 324 -0.09 23.29 -3.06
N GLU A 325 1.07 23.96 -3.09
CA GLU A 325 1.83 24.23 -4.31
C GLU A 325 2.50 23.00 -4.95
N ASN A 326 2.64 21.91 -4.18
CA ASN A 326 3.21 20.65 -4.64
C ASN A 326 2.13 19.65 -5.09
N VAL A 327 0.85 19.98 -4.94
CA VAL A 327 -0.25 19.13 -5.40
C VAL A 327 -0.41 19.32 -6.91
N GLU A 328 0.02 18.31 -7.68
CA GLU A 328 -0.12 18.35 -9.13
C GLU A 328 -1.60 18.23 -9.54
N LEU A 329 -2.09 19.11 -10.42
CA LEU A 329 -3.45 19.04 -10.95
C LEU A 329 -3.57 18.08 -12.14
N LYS A 330 -3.02 16.87 -11.94
CA LYS A 330 -2.99 15.78 -12.91
C LYS A 330 -3.21 14.45 -12.20
N VAL A 331 -3.96 13.54 -12.79
CA VAL A 331 -4.15 12.18 -12.26
C VAL A 331 -4.04 11.16 -13.39
N SER A 332 -3.38 10.04 -13.15
CA SER A 332 -3.31 8.93 -14.08
C SER A 332 -4.41 7.91 -13.76
N GLY A 333 -5.21 7.54 -14.75
CA GLY A 333 -6.15 6.42 -14.68
C GLY A 333 -6.00 5.49 -15.88
N TYR A 334 -6.93 4.55 -16.04
CA TYR A 334 -6.78 3.50 -17.07
C TYR A 334 -6.84 4.00 -18.52
N ILE A 335 -7.47 5.14 -18.80
CA ILE A 335 -7.53 5.74 -20.14
C ILE A 335 -6.41 6.76 -20.39
N GLY A 336 -5.50 6.92 -19.43
CA GLY A 336 -4.36 7.85 -19.49
C GLY A 336 -4.40 8.93 -18.43
N ASP A 337 -3.66 10.00 -18.69
CA ASP A 337 -3.55 11.15 -17.80
C ASP A 337 -4.72 12.13 -18.00
N ALA A 338 -5.31 12.58 -16.90
CA ALA A 338 -6.38 13.58 -16.88
C ALA A 338 -5.94 14.83 -16.09
N THR A 339 -6.23 16.01 -16.64
CA THR A 339 -6.05 17.29 -15.94
C THR A 339 -7.22 17.52 -14.97
N LEU A 340 -6.89 17.90 -13.74
CA LEU A 340 -7.84 18.16 -12.68
C LEU A 340 -8.38 19.60 -12.81
N ASN A 341 -9.70 19.76 -12.69
CA ASN A 341 -10.35 21.07 -12.88
C ASN A 341 -9.98 22.05 -11.75
N GLU A 342 -9.22 23.09 -12.07
CA GLU A 342 -8.79 24.13 -11.11
C GLU A 342 -9.94 24.74 -10.30
N GLY A 343 -11.12 24.92 -10.92
CA GLY A 343 -12.31 25.46 -10.25
C GLY A 343 -12.86 24.57 -9.13
N ILE A 344 -12.50 23.29 -9.10
CA ILE A 344 -12.86 22.34 -8.02
C ILE A 344 -11.68 22.15 -7.06
N TYR A 345 -10.48 21.89 -7.59
CA TYR A 345 -9.36 21.46 -6.76
C TYR A 345 -8.70 22.63 -6.02
N CYS A 346 -8.52 23.80 -6.66
CA CYS A 346 -7.86 24.93 -6.01
C CYS A 346 -8.63 25.43 -4.76
N PRO A 347 -9.97 25.62 -4.80
CA PRO A 347 -10.72 26.00 -3.59
C PRO A 347 -10.61 25.00 -2.44
N LEU A 348 -10.53 23.70 -2.75
CA LEU A 348 -10.38 22.66 -1.72
C LEU A 348 -8.98 22.69 -1.10
N LEU A 349 -7.95 22.84 -1.92
CA LEU A 349 -6.57 22.95 -1.44
C LEU A 349 -6.37 24.23 -0.61
N GLU A 350 -6.92 25.35 -1.05
CA GLU A 350 -6.93 26.62 -0.30
C GLU A 350 -7.61 26.43 1.07
N ALA A 351 -8.78 25.78 1.09
CA ALA A 351 -9.50 25.49 2.33
C ALA A 351 -8.72 24.59 3.30
N MET A 352 -7.77 23.78 2.82
CA MET A 352 -6.97 22.85 3.64
C MET A 352 -5.50 23.28 3.82
N SER A 353 -5.12 24.47 3.34
CA SER A 353 -3.76 25.00 3.40
C SER A 353 -3.20 25.23 4.81
N ASP A 354 -4.08 25.29 5.82
CA ASP A 354 -3.71 25.37 7.24
C ASP A 354 -3.23 24.04 7.85
N HIS A 355 -3.27 22.95 7.06
CA HIS A 355 -2.95 21.58 7.49
C HIS A 355 -3.72 21.13 8.74
N LYS A 356 -4.99 21.54 8.88
CA LYS A 356 -5.88 21.07 9.95
C LYS A 356 -6.90 20.06 9.43
N PRO A 357 -7.29 19.06 10.24
CA PRO A 357 -8.42 18.18 9.91
C PRO A 357 -9.68 18.96 9.58
N LYS A 358 -10.34 18.56 8.48
CA LYS A 358 -11.64 19.11 8.07
C LYS A 358 -12.59 17.98 7.71
N THR A 359 -13.81 18.09 8.19
CA THR A 359 -14.93 17.25 7.76
C THR A 359 -15.33 17.59 6.32
N LEU A 360 -15.89 16.64 5.58
CA LEU A 360 -16.47 16.93 4.26
C LEU A 360 -17.57 17.99 4.34
N ASN A 361 -18.32 18.05 5.45
CA ASN A 361 -19.29 19.12 5.70
C ASN A 361 -18.64 20.51 5.82
N GLN A 362 -17.53 20.62 6.54
CA GLN A 362 -16.80 21.89 6.64
C GLN A 362 -16.25 22.33 5.27
N LEU A 363 -15.71 21.38 4.48
CA LEU A 363 -15.25 21.68 3.13
C LEU A 363 -16.40 22.15 2.23
N GLU A 364 -17.57 21.51 2.31
CA GLU A 364 -18.80 21.93 1.62
C GLU A 364 -19.20 23.37 1.99
N GLN A 365 -19.13 23.73 3.27
CA GLN A 365 -19.43 25.07 3.74
C GLN A 365 -18.39 26.11 3.28
N MET A 366 -17.10 25.79 3.38
CA MET A 366 -15.99 26.69 3.00
C MET A 366 -15.94 26.95 1.49
N THR A 367 -16.36 25.98 0.68
CA THR A 367 -16.33 26.09 -0.79
C THR A 367 -17.69 26.44 -1.41
N LYS A 368 -18.71 26.71 -0.58
CA LYS A 368 -20.07 27.04 -1.03
C LYS A 368 -20.12 28.24 -1.98
N ALA A 369 -19.33 29.29 -1.73
CA ALA A 369 -19.25 30.47 -2.59
C ALA A 369 -18.68 30.18 -3.99
N LYS A 370 -17.96 29.07 -4.14
CA LYS A 370 -17.41 28.57 -5.41
C LYS A 370 -18.36 27.56 -6.10
N GLY A 371 -19.51 27.25 -5.49
CA GLY A 371 -20.53 26.38 -6.06
C GLY A 371 -20.23 24.88 -5.98
N LEU A 372 -19.27 24.46 -5.15
CA LEU A 372 -18.93 23.03 -5.00
C LEU A 372 -20.02 22.28 -4.25
N SER A 373 -20.45 21.16 -4.84
CA SER A 373 -21.41 20.22 -4.24
C SER A 373 -20.70 19.06 -3.53
N LEU A 374 -21.36 18.43 -2.55
CA LEU A 374 -20.81 17.26 -1.85
C LEU A 374 -20.33 16.14 -2.79
N PRO A 375 -21.03 15.76 -3.88
CA PRO A 375 -20.52 14.76 -4.83
C PRO A 375 -19.20 15.17 -5.51
N GLN A 376 -19.04 16.44 -5.89
CA GLN A 376 -17.78 16.95 -6.46
C GLN A 376 -16.65 16.92 -5.43
N ILE A 377 -16.95 17.32 -4.19
CA ILE A 377 -15.99 17.26 -3.08
C ILE A 377 -15.56 15.82 -2.81
N LEU A 378 -16.51 14.89 -2.74
CA LEU A 378 -16.21 13.47 -2.53
C LEU A 378 -15.32 12.92 -3.64
N GLN A 379 -15.64 13.19 -4.91
CA GLN A 379 -14.83 12.74 -6.04
C GLN A 379 -13.39 13.32 -5.99
N ALA A 380 -13.26 14.62 -5.70
CA ALA A 380 -11.95 15.27 -5.56
C ALA A 380 -11.16 14.69 -4.37
N VAL A 381 -11.81 14.45 -3.22
CA VAL A 381 -11.19 13.81 -2.06
C VAL A 381 -10.76 12.39 -2.38
N MET A 382 -11.55 11.62 -3.13
CA MET A 382 -11.17 10.26 -3.54
C MET A 382 -9.89 10.29 -4.40
N ILE A 383 -9.79 11.21 -5.36
CA ILE A 383 -8.58 11.40 -6.17
C ILE A 383 -7.40 11.82 -5.31
N LEU A 384 -7.54 12.85 -4.47
CA LEU A 384 -6.42 13.38 -3.69
C LEU A 384 -5.93 12.38 -2.62
N VAL A 385 -6.80 11.57 -2.02
CA VAL A 385 -6.39 10.46 -1.14
C VAL A 385 -5.72 9.34 -1.94
N GLY A 386 -6.21 9.04 -3.15
CA GLY A 386 -5.58 8.09 -4.07
C GLY A 386 -4.19 8.52 -4.51
N LYS A 387 -3.96 9.83 -4.64
CA LYS A 387 -2.66 10.45 -4.92
C LYS A 387 -1.75 10.62 -3.70
N ASN A 388 -2.24 10.34 -2.50
CA ASN A 388 -1.56 10.60 -1.22
C ASN A 388 -1.31 12.09 -0.93
N ASP A 389 -2.08 13.01 -1.52
CA ASP A 389 -2.09 14.43 -1.16
C ASP A 389 -2.97 14.69 0.06
N LEU A 390 -4.03 13.90 0.23
CA LEU A 390 -4.88 13.90 1.42
C LEU A 390 -4.76 12.57 2.18
N ALA A 391 -5.02 12.62 3.48
CA ALA A 391 -5.18 11.43 4.31
C ALA A 391 -6.51 11.48 5.10
N PRO A 392 -7.18 10.33 5.29
CA PRO A 392 -8.26 10.22 6.27
C PRO A 392 -7.75 10.50 7.70
N VAL A 393 -8.61 11.07 8.54
CA VAL A 393 -8.32 11.37 9.95
C VAL A 393 -9.15 10.46 10.85
N GLN A 394 -8.53 9.92 11.90
CA GLN A 394 -9.24 9.09 12.89
C GLN A 394 -9.89 9.96 13.97
N ASP A 395 -10.79 9.38 14.78
CA ASP A 395 -11.44 10.13 15.85
C ASP A 395 -10.47 10.54 16.98
N GLU A 396 -10.85 11.56 17.75
CA GLU A 396 -10.02 12.12 18.83
C GLU A 396 -9.57 11.08 19.86
N LEU A 397 -10.41 10.09 20.15
CA LEU A 397 -10.10 9.02 21.09
C LEU A 397 -9.01 8.10 20.52
N GLY A 398 -9.10 7.74 19.24
CA GLY A 398 -8.09 7.00 18.50
C GLY A 398 -6.75 7.74 18.50
N ILE A 399 -6.76 9.03 18.15
CA ILE A 399 -5.56 9.89 18.15
C ILE A 399 -4.89 9.88 19.52
N SER A 400 -5.67 10.12 20.58
CA SER A 400 -5.14 10.20 21.95
C SER A 400 -4.54 8.86 22.42
N LYS A 401 -5.14 7.72 22.05
CA LYS A 401 -4.64 6.38 22.42
C LYS A 401 -3.38 5.99 21.64
N ALA A 402 -3.30 6.40 20.37
CA ALA A 402 -2.20 6.08 19.48
C ALA A 402 -0.93 6.91 19.77
N LYS A 403 -1.07 8.18 20.20
CA LYS A 403 0.07 9.12 20.30
C LYS A 403 1.30 8.53 21.01
N LYS A 404 1.11 7.96 22.19
CA LYS A 404 2.22 7.38 22.97
C LYS A 404 2.88 6.19 22.27
N GLN A 405 2.11 5.37 21.55
CA GLN A 405 2.61 4.21 20.84
C GLN A 405 3.39 4.63 19.59
N CYS A 406 2.86 5.59 18.83
CA CYS A 406 3.56 6.26 17.73
C CYS A 406 4.88 6.86 18.20
N ASP A 407 4.89 7.62 19.29
CA ASP A 407 6.10 8.30 19.78
C ASP A 407 7.22 7.30 20.10
N LYS A 408 6.88 6.17 20.71
CA LYS A 408 7.84 5.11 21.02
C LYS A 408 8.38 4.44 19.76
N LEU A 409 7.50 4.04 18.84
CA LEU A 409 7.91 3.40 17.60
C LEU A 409 8.77 4.36 16.74
N ASN A 410 8.32 5.61 16.61
CA ASN A 410 9.04 6.64 15.88
C ASN A 410 10.40 6.91 16.53
N ALA A 411 10.48 7.03 17.86
CA ALA A 411 11.77 7.20 18.53
C ALA A 411 12.75 6.06 18.22
N HIS A 412 12.28 4.81 18.20
CA HIS A 412 13.10 3.66 17.80
C HIS A 412 13.59 3.77 16.35
N LEU A 413 12.68 4.06 15.41
CA LEU A 413 13.03 4.20 13.98
C LEU A 413 13.99 5.36 13.73
N LEU A 414 13.76 6.51 14.37
CA LEU A 414 14.68 7.64 14.34
C LEU A 414 16.07 7.25 14.83
N GLN A 415 16.19 6.47 15.91
CA GLN A 415 17.48 5.98 16.38
C GLN A 415 18.15 4.98 15.42
N ALA A 416 17.36 4.11 14.78
CA ALA A 416 17.83 3.14 13.78
C ALA A 416 18.34 3.83 12.50
N SER A 417 17.79 5.01 12.16
CA SER A 417 18.19 5.80 10.98
C SER A 417 19.68 6.18 10.94
N ARG A 418 20.38 6.11 12.09
CA ARG A 418 21.84 6.30 12.16
C ARG A 418 22.60 5.25 11.35
N GLY A 419 22.13 3.99 11.35
CA GLY A 419 22.83 2.86 10.73
C GLY A 419 22.06 2.17 9.60
N SER A 420 20.75 2.34 9.50
CA SER A 420 19.90 1.68 8.48
C SER A 420 19.03 2.70 7.72
N HIS A 421 18.67 2.36 6.49
CA HIS A 421 17.70 3.08 5.65
C HIS A 421 16.49 2.20 5.29
N ASP A 422 16.26 1.09 5.99
CA ASP A 422 15.29 0.07 5.60
C ASP A 422 13.85 0.56 5.71
N VAL A 423 13.50 1.24 6.81
CA VAL A 423 12.15 1.75 7.05
C VAL A 423 12.08 3.26 6.78
N GLY A 424 11.48 3.63 5.65
CA GLY A 424 11.30 5.03 5.21
C GLY A 424 10.01 5.71 5.68
N TYR A 425 9.43 5.27 6.81
CA TYR A 425 8.11 5.71 7.27
C TYR A 425 8.10 5.95 8.78
N LEU A 426 7.25 6.87 9.24
CA LEU A 426 6.95 7.08 10.65
C LEU A 426 5.44 6.99 10.89
N ALA A 427 5.04 6.44 12.04
CA ALA A 427 3.65 6.32 12.43
C ALA A 427 3.05 7.69 12.77
N ALA A 428 1.85 7.96 12.25
CA ALA A 428 1.13 9.22 12.39
C ALA A 428 -0.19 8.98 13.16
N PRO A 429 -0.26 9.39 14.44
CA PRO A 429 -1.43 9.14 15.27
C PRO A 429 -2.62 10.00 14.83
N LEU A 430 -2.48 11.00 13.96
CA LEU A 430 -3.65 11.71 13.43
C LEU A 430 -4.43 10.87 12.40
N THR A 431 -3.71 10.12 11.56
CA THR A 431 -4.27 9.46 10.37
C THR A 431 -4.42 7.96 10.53
N GLY A 432 -4.06 7.40 11.69
CA GLY A 432 -4.07 5.95 11.90
C GLY A 432 -3.13 5.19 10.97
N ALA A 433 -2.15 5.89 10.38
CA ALA A 433 -1.35 5.42 9.25
C ALA A 433 0.14 5.71 9.48
N ALA A 434 0.98 5.37 8.51
CA ALA A 434 2.34 5.88 8.42
C ALA A 434 2.45 6.99 7.37
N VAL A 435 3.44 7.87 7.52
CA VAL A 435 3.81 8.90 6.56
C VAL A 435 5.24 8.69 6.07
N PRO A 436 5.53 8.95 4.78
CA PRO A 436 6.88 8.79 4.26
C PRO A 436 7.81 9.84 4.88
N VAL A 437 8.90 9.36 5.47
CA VAL A 437 9.97 10.17 6.06
C VAL A 437 11.26 9.43 5.76
N ASN A 438 12.01 9.91 4.76
CA ASN A 438 13.24 9.25 4.33
C ASN A 438 14.32 9.32 5.43
N ARG A 439 15.41 8.56 5.26
CA ARG A 439 16.49 8.49 6.26
C ARG A 439 17.04 9.84 6.67
N PHE A 440 17.28 10.75 5.72
CA PHE A 440 17.83 12.09 6.05
C PHE A 440 16.83 12.90 6.88
N GLN A 441 15.55 12.89 6.52
CA GLN A 441 14.48 13.53 7.29
C GLN A 441 14.36 12.92 8.70
N GLN A 442 14.51 11.60 8.83
CA GLN A 442 14.58 10.93 10.14
C GLN A 442 15.79 11.40 10.94
N MET A 443 16.98 11.49 10.34
CA MET A 443 18.17 11.99 11.03
C MET A 443 18.01 13.46 11.45
N PHE A 444 17.33 14.30 10.65
CA PHE A 444 17.01 15.68 11.05
C PHE A 444 16.05 15.72 12.24
N LEU A 445 15.00 14.90 12.24
CA LEU A 445 14.11 14.77 13.40
C LEU A 445 14.85 14.26 14.64
N LEU A 446 15.74 13.27 14.47
CA LEU A 446 16.58 12.77 15.54
C LEU A 446 17.47 13.89 16.10
N ALA A 447 18.12 14.68 15.25
CA ALA A 447 18.93 15.82 15.67
C ALA A 447 18.10 16.82 16.50
N LYS A 448 16.87 17.12 16.07
CA LYS A 448 15.95 17.99 16.81
C LYS A 448 15.57 17.44 18.17
N ASN A 449 15.31 16.13 18.26
CA ASN A 449 15.05 15.45 19.53
C ASN A 449 16.27 15.50 20.48
N ASN A 450 17.48 15.68 19.93
CA ASN A 450 18.73 15.91 20.67
C ASN A 450 19.06 17.41 20.86
N GLY A 451 18.08 18.30 20.70
CA GLY A 451 18.20 19.73 21.02
C GLY A 451 18.75 20.61 19.90
N ARG A 452 18.99 20.08 18.69
CA ARG A 452 19.39 20.90 17.53
C ARG A 452 18.20 21.70 17.01
N LYS A 453 18.39 23.01 16.81
CA LYS A 453 17.31 23.95 16.48
C LYS A 453 17.34 24.43 15.04
N SER A 454 18.52 24.55 14.43
CA SER A 454 18.67 25.05 13.07
C SER A 454 18.93 23.93 12.03
N PRO A 455 18.67 24.16 10.73
CA PRO A 455 19.06 23.25 9.67
C PRO A 455 20.55 22.90 9.71
N GLU A 456 21.42 23.89 9.91
CA GLU A 456 22.88 23.73 9.93
C GLU A 456 23.34 22.79 11.04
N GLU A 457 22.75 22.91 12.24
CA GLU A 457 23.02 22.02 13.36
C GLU A 457 22.56 20.57 13.09
N CYS A 458 21.42 20.41 12.41
CA CYS A 458 20.91 19.09 12.03
C CYS A 458 21.77 18.43 10.94
N VAL A 459 22.29 19.22 10.00
CA VAL A 459 23.20 18.75 8.95
C VAL A 459 24.51 18.28 9.53
N LYS A 460 25.11 19.04 10.45
CA LYS A 460 26.34 18.63 11.16
C LYS A 460 26.13 17.30 11.88
N PHE A 461 25.04 17.18 12.64
CA PHE A 461 24.68 15.94 13.32
C PHE A 461 24.51 14.78 12.34
N ALA A 462 23.81 14.96 11.22
CA ALA A 462 23.59 13.90 10.24
C ALA A 462 24.90 13.49 9.54
N TRP A 463 25.72 14.47 9.16
CA TRP A 463 26.98 14.25 8.49
C TRP A 463 27.97 13.46 9.35
N GLU A 464 28.07 13.76 10.66
CA GLU A 464 28.93 13.02 11.58
C GLU A 464 28.69 11.50 11.54
N TYR A 465 27.43 11.05 11.45
CA TYR A 465 27.12 9.62 11.32
C TYR A 465 27.44 9.06 9.94
N LEU A 466 27.12 9.80 8.87
CA LEU A 466 27.36 9.34 7.51
C LEU A 466 28.87 9.21 7.23
N GLU A 467 29.65 10.19 7.66
CA GLU A 467 31.11 10.19 7.51
C GLU A 467 31.74 9.03 8.29
N ASN A 468 31.33 8.80 9.54
CA ASN A 468 31.82 7.67 10.34
C ASN A 468 31.48 6.29 9.74
N LEU A 469 30.42 6.20 8.94
CA LEU A 469 30.03 4.98 8.22
C LEU A 469 30.60 4.91 6.80
N ASN A 470 31.45 5.86 6.39
CA ASN A 470 31.95 6.01 5.01
C ASN A 470 30.83 6.07 3.96
N GLN A 471 29.70 6.69 4.31
CA GLN A 471 28.55 6.82 3.43
C GLN A 471 28.55 8.20 2.76
N ARG A 472 28.24 8.21 1.46
CA ARG A 472 28.11 9.41 0.63
C ARG A 472 26.71 9.51 0.04
N LEU A 473 26.27 10.73 -0.19
CA LEU A 473 24.99 11.03 -0.84
C LEU A 473 25.12 10.79 -2.35
N THR A 474 23.98 10.49 -2.97
CA THR A 474 23.84 10.45 -4.42
C THR A 474 22.97 11.60 -4.88
N LYS A 475 23.42 12.34 -5.89
CA LYS A 475 22.67 13.40 -6.56
C LYS A 475 22.63 13.09 -8.05
N GLU A 476 21.42 13.03 -8.63
CA GLU A 476 21.22 12.73 -10.06
C GLU A 476 21.93 11.44 -10.51
N GLY A 477 21.92 10.41 -9.65
CA GLY A 477 22.55 9.12 -9.92
C GLY A 477 24.08 9.08 -9.75
N LYS A 478 24.73 10.18 -9.35
CA LYS A 478 26.17 10.25 -9.09
C LYS A 478 26.46 10.42 -7.60
N ALA A 479 27.44 9.67 -7.10
CA ALA A 479 27.93 9.86 -5.74
C ALA A 479 28.62 11.23 -5.61
N LEU A 480 28.40 11.91 -4.49
CA LEU A 480 29.11 13.13 -4.14
C LEU A 480 30.42 12.74 -3.46
N GLU A 481 31.55 13.23 -3.98
CA GLU A 481 32.88 12.72 -3.61
C GLU A 481 33.44 13.44 -2.39
N THR A 482 33.22 14.77 -2.31
CA THR A 482 33.83 15.61 -1.27
C THR A 482 32.88 15.82 -0.08
N PRO A 483 33.42 15.97 1.16
CA PRO A 483 32.61 16.36 2.31
C PRO A 483 31.80 17.63 2.08
N GLU A 484 32.37 18.62 1.40
CA GLU A 484 31.74 19.91 1.12
C GLU A 484 30.50 19.75 0.24
N GLU A 485 30.59 18.94 -0.82
CA GLU A 485 29.46 18.64 -1.71
C GLU A 485 28.33 17.94 -0.95
N ASN A 486 28.67 16.95 -0.12
CA ASN A 486 27.70 16.20 0.66
C ASN A 486 26.99 17.09 1.70
N ILE A 487 27.75 17.91 2.42
CA ILE A 487 27.20 18.87 3.39
C ILE A 487 26.29 19.89 2.70
N ALA A 488 26.69 20.39 1.51
CA ALA A 488 25.89 21.35 0.76
C ALA A 488 24.55 20.74 0.31
N GLU A 489 24.54 19.48 -0.15
CA GLU A 489 23.29 18.79 -0.52
C GLU A 489 22.42 18.48 0.70
N LEU A 490 23.01 18.04 1.82
CA LEU A 490 22.29 17.86 3.09
C LEU A 490 21.68 19.19 3.57
N GLN A 491 22.40 20.30 3.44
CA GLN A 491 21.91 21.63 3.80
C GLN A 491 20.71 22.03 2.96
N ARG A 492 20.75 21.81 1.64
CA ARG A 492 19.60 22.05 0.76
C ARG A 492 18.37 21.24 1.20
N GLN A 493 18.55 19.94 1.47
CA GLN A 493 17.48 19.07 1.94
C GLN A 493 16.95 19.45 3.33
N ALA A 494 17.83 19.89 4.24
CA ALA A 494 17.44 20.31 5.59
C ALA A 494 16.63 21.61 5.57
N VAL A 495 17.00 22.60 4.76
CA VAL A 495 16.21 23.83 4.59
C VAL A 495 14.82 23.50 4.04
N GLU A 496 14.75 22.74 2.95
CA GLU A 496 13.47 22.30 2.37
C GLU A 496 12.62 21.51 3.38
N PHE A 497 13.25 20.64 4.16
CA PHE A 497 12.58 19.88 5.21
C PHE A 497 11.99 20.80 6.29
N PHE A 498 12.75 21.78 6.78
CA PHE A 498 12.30 22.69 7.84
C PHE A 498 11.16 23.61 7.39
N GLU A 499 11.23 24.10 6.15
CA GLU A 499 10.25 25.04 5.60
C GLU A 499 8.94 24.35 5.19
N LYS A 500 9.04 23.21 4.49
CA LYS A 500 7.88 22.58 3.85
C LYS A 500 7.39 21.33 4.57
N ARG A 501 8.30 20.44 4.97
CA ARG A 501 7.91 19.10 5.45
C ARG A 501 7.64 19.05 6.95
N LEU A 502 8.46 19.73 7.76
CA LEU A 502 8.36 19.72 9.22
C LEU A 502 7.02 20.27 9.75
N PRO A 503 6.44 21.36 9.21
CA PRO A 503 5.11 21.82 9.62
C PRO A 503 4.02 20.76 9.41
N ILE A 504 4.07 20.04 8.29
CA ILE A 504 3.14 18.96 7.98
C ILE A 504 3.31 17.79 8.97
N LEU A 505 4.55 17.38 9.26
CA LEU A 505 4.80 16.32 10.24
C LEU A 505 4.33 16.68 11.65
N LYS A 506 4.46 17.96 12.04
CA LYS A 506 3.88 18.48 13.29
C LYS A 506 2.35 18.41 13.29
N ALA A 507 1.71 18.81 12.20
CA ALA A 507 0.26 18.72 12.06
C ALA A 507 -0.23 17.25 12.18
N LEU A 508 0.55 16.31 11.64
CA LEU A 508 0.31 14.87 11.72
C LEU A 508 0.70 14.25 13.07
N MET A 509 1.21 15.06 14.01
CA MET A 509 1.63 14.65 15.35
C MET A 509 2.73 13.57 15.37
N VAL A 510 3.62 13.61 14.38
CA VAL A 510 4.74 12.66 14.21
C VAL A 510 6.00 13.09 14.98
N THR A 511 6.11 14.38 15.31
CA THR A 511 7.30 15.02 15.90
C THR A 511 7.15 15.36 17.37
#